data_AF-A0A413RRN8-F1
#
_entry.id   AF-A0A413RRN8-F1
#
_cell.length_a   1.000
_cell.length_b   1.000
_cell.length_c   1.000
_cell.angle_alpha   90.00
_cell.angle_beta   90.00
_cell.angle_gamma   90.00
#
_symmetry.space_group_name_H-M   'P 1'
#
loop_
_entity.id
_entity.type
_entity.pdbx_description
1 polymer ?
#
loop_
_entity_poly.entity_id
_entity_poly.type
_entity_poly.pdbx_seq_one_letter_code
_entity_poly.pdbx_strand_id
1 'polypeptide(L)'
;LVIANLYAGMSYGWWQHKHSRHHAKPNQVGADPDINNDVIIFHNEEPAPPRRSRLAQWFTAHQGWLFFPLLLLEGLNLHVSGVKTIFGRAAVKRRPIEIVFVTLRLGGYLALVFWFLPPLMAVAFLAVQLGIFGVYMGAVFAPNHKGMPIVARDAKLDFLRRQVLMSRNISGGRVMSFLTGGLSLQTEHHLFPSMPSPNLRKIQPMVKQFCAEHRVHYTETTLFQSYGIVIRYLNRVGLAARDPFDCPLASQLR
;
A
#
# COMPACT_ATOMS: atom_id res chain seq x y z
N LEU A 1 -12.74 15.47 0.88
CA LEU A 1 -12.07 16.68 1.41
C LEU A 1 -12.07 16.72 2.93
N VAL A 2 -13.22 16.74 3.61
CA VAL A 2 -13.24 16.78 5.09
C VAL A 2 -12.51 15.59 5.71
N ILE A 3 -12.86 14.35 5.34
CA ILE A 3 -12.23 13.15 5.90
C ILE A 3 -10.75 13.05 5.50
N ALA A 4 -10.45 13.10 4.19
CA ALA A 4 -9.07 12.92 3.70
C ALA A 4 -8.13 14.08 4.12
N ASN A 5 -8.53 15.33 3.89
CA ASN A 5 -7.66 16.49 4.10
C ASN A 5 -7.72 17.00 5.54
N LEU A 6 -8.91 17.33 6.06
CA LEU A 6 -9.03 17.99 7.36
C LEU A 6 -8.86 17.01 8.52
N TYR A 7 -9.42 15.81 8.43
CA TYR A 7 -9.27 14.81 9.49
C TYR A 7 -7.96 14.03 9.35
N ALA A 8 -7.69 13.45 8.17
CA ALA A 8 -6.52 12.59 8.00
C ALA A 8 -5.25 13.34 7.56
N GLY A 9 -5.31 14.63 7.20
CA GLY A 9 -4.12 15.40 6.82
C GLY A 9 -3.48 14.96 5.50
N MET A 10 -4.24 14.28 4.63
CA MET A 10 -3.78 13.76 3.35
C MET A 10 -4.41 14.54 2.18
N SER A 11 -3.62 14.78 1.12
CA SER A 11 -4.19 15.36 -0.10
C SER A 11 -5.11 14.35 -0.80
N TYR A 12 -6.36 14.74 -1.00
CA TYR A 12 -7.32 13.96 -1.76
C TYR A 12 -6.93 13.86 -3.23
N GLY A 13 -6.43 14.94 -3.83
CA GLY A 13 -5.93 14.93 -5.21
C GLY A 13 -4.77 13.95 -5.41
N TRP A 14 -3.78 13.95 -4.50
CA TRP A 14 -2.69 12.97 -4.52
C TRP A 14 -3.21 11.54 -4.39
N TRP A 15 -4.05 11.29 -3.37
CA TRP A 15 -4.61 9.96 -3.12
C TRP A 15 -5.38 9.45 -4.33
N GLN A 16 -6.28 10.27 -4.89
CA GLN A 16 -7.10 9.90 -6.04
C GLN A 16 -6.23 9.56 -7.26
N HIS A 17 -5.20 10.36 -7.54
CA HIS A 17 -4.29 10.09 -8.65
C HIS A 17 -3.54 8.76 -8.46
N LYS A 18 -2.94 8.56 -7.28
CA LYS A 18 -2.22 7.32 -6.94
C LYS A 18 -3.14 6.10 -7.02
N HIS A 19 -4.27 6.17 -6.34
CA HIS A 19 -5.21 5.07 -6.18
C HIS A 19 -5.90 4.68 -7.50
N SER A 20 -6.30 5.66 -8.33
CA SER A 20 -6.88 5.37 -9.64
C SER A 20 -5.90 4.66 -10.58
N ARG A 21 -4.60 5.00 -10.51
CA ARG A 21 -3.57 4.29 -11.28
C ARG A 21 -3.38 2.86 -10.81
N HIS A 22 -3.36 2.64 -9.50
CA HIS A 22 -3.32 1.31 -8.91
C HIS A 22 -4.51 0.45 -9.39
N HIS A 23 -5.74 0.97 -9.33
CA HIS A 23 -6.91 0.23 -9.84
C HIS A 23 -6.87 -0.06 -11.34
N ALA A 24 -6.33 0.85 -12.14
CA ALA A 24 -6.26 0.66 -13.58
C ALA A 24 -5.32 -0.51 -13.95
N LYS A 25 -4.17 -0.62 -13.27
CA LYS A 25 -3.13 -1.60 -13.59
C LYS A 25 -2.42 -2.11 -12.32
N PRO A 26 -3.12 -2.83 -11.42
CA PRO A 26 -2.52 -3.28 -10.16
C PRO A 26 -1.38 -4.27 -10.44
N ASN A 27 -0.33 -4.19 -9.63
CA ASN A 27 0.89 -4.99 -9.70
C ASN A 27 1.54 -5.09 -11.09
N GLN A 28 1.37 -4.09 -11.95
CA GLN A 28 2.05 -4.03 -13.25
C GLN A 28 3.25 -3.09 -13.17
N VAL A 29 4.44 -3.62 -13.50
CA VAL A 29 5.68 -2.85 -13.49
C VAL A 29 5.55 -1.60 -14.36
N GLY A 30 6.08 -0.48 -13.88
CA GLY A 30 6.02 0.82 -14.56
C GLY A 30 4.65 1.50 -14.57
N ALA A 31 3.57 0.83 -14.16
CA ALA A 31 2.22 1.40 -14.15
C ALA A 31 1.69 1.64 -12.73
N ASP A 32 1.79 0.64 -11.86
CA ASP A 32 1.26 0.68 -10.50
C ASP A 32 2.18 1.46 -9.55
N PRO A 33 1.72 2.59 -8.97
CA PRO A 33 2.52 3.34 -8.01
C PRO A 33 2.74 2.60 -6.68
N ASP A 34 1.96 1.57 -6.35
CA ASP A 34 2.14 0.86 -5.07
C ASP A 34 3.35 -0.08 -5.06
N ILE A 35 3.87 -0.49 -6.22
CA ILE A 35 5.11 -1.30 -6.31
C ILE A 35 6.32 -0.47 -6.77
N ASN A 36 6.13 0.82 -7.06
CA ASN A 36 7.19 1.74 -7.42
C ASN A 36 7.65 2.50 -6.16
N ASN A 37 8.67 1.97 -5.49
CA ASN A 37 9.14 2.46 -4.21
C ASN A 37 10.68 2.45 -4.13
N ASP A 38 11.26 3.54 -3.62
CA ASP A 38 12.71 3.71 -3.54
C ASP A 38 13.33 3.03 -2.29
N VAL A 39 12.51 2.70 -1.29
CA VAL A 39 12.93 2.11 -0.01
C VAL A 39 12.81 0.60 -0.04
N ILE A 40 11.70 0.07 -0.57
CA ILE A 40 11.37 -1.36 -0.58
C ILE A 40 11.29 -1.84 -2.03
N ILE A 41 11.97 -2.93 -2.33
CA ILE A 41 12.03 -3.50 -3.67
C ILE A 41 10.92 -4.52 -3.81
N PHE A 42 9.97 -4.24 -4.70
CA PHE A 42 8.87 -5.15 -4.99
C PHE A 42 9.12 -6.04 -6.20
N HIS A 43 10.01 -5.65 -7.12
CA HIS A 43 10.36 -6.45 -8.30
C HIS A 43 11.81 -6.20 -8.74
N ASN A 44 12.35 -7.11 -9.56
CA ASN A 44 13.73 -7.08 -10.05
C ASN A 44 13.85 -6.84 -11.57
N GLU A 45 12.78 -6.39 -12.24
CA GLU A 45 12.84 -6.02 -13.66
C GLU A 45 13.81 -4.87 -13.96
N GLU A 46 14.10 -4.03 -12.96
CA GLU A 46 15.11 -2.99 -13.08
C GLU A 46 16.41 -3.46 -12.40
N PRO A 47 17.57 -3.37 -13.09
CA PRO A 47 18.82 -3.79 -12.50
C PRO A 47 19.14 -2.97 -11.24
N ALA A 48 19.55 -3.65 -10.18
CA ALA A 48 20.05 -2.96 -9.00
C ALA A 48 21.26 -2.09 -9.38
N PRO A 49 21.39 -0.87 -8.83
CA PRO A 49 22.53 -0.01 -9.12
C PRO A 49 23.84 -0.71 -8.73
N PRO A 50 24.90 -0.61 -9.56
CA PRO A 50 26.10 -1.47 -9.49
C PRO A 50 26.96 -1.31 -8.23
N ARG A 51 26.67 -0.32 -7.36
CA ARG A 51 27.39 -0.10 -6.10
C ARG A 51 26.41 0.22 -4.98
N ARG A 52 25.93 -0.81 -4.28
CA ARG A 52 25.21 -0.67 -3.01
C ARG A 52 26.16 -0.90 -1.83
N SER A 53 26.08 -0.02 -0.83
CA SER A 53 26.81 -0.22 0.44
C SER A 53 26.42 -1.54 1.10
N ARG A 54 27.29 -2.11 1.93
CA ARG A 54 27.01 -3.36 2.67
C ARG A 54 25.74 -3.24 3.53
N LEU A 55 25.51 -2.07 4.11
CA LEU A 55 24.29 -1.78 4.88
C LEU A 55 23.03 -1.81 3.99
N ALA A 56 23.08 -1.21 2.80
CA ALA A 56 21.95 -1.23 1.87
C ALA A 56 21.63 -2.65 1.38
N GLN A 57 22.66 -3.49 1.17
CA GLN A 57 22.48 -4.90 0.82
C GLN A 57 21.85 -5.68 1.98
N TRP A 58 22.33 -5.47 3.21
CA TRP A 58 21.74 -6.09 4.41
C TRP A 58 20.27 -5.69 4.57
N PHE A 59 19.95 -4.40 4.43
CA PHE A 59 18.59 -3.90 4.48
C PHE A 59 17.71 -4.57 3.42
N THR A 60 18.20 -4.63 2.18
CA THR A 60 17.48 -5.26 1.06
C THR A 60 17.20 -6.74 1.33
N ALA A 61 18.15 -7.49 1.90
CA ALA A 61 17.99 -8.91 2.21
C ALA A 61 16.99 -9.20 3.34
N HIS A 62 16.76 -8.22 4.24
CA HIS A 62 15.86 -8.35 5.39
C HIS A 62 14.60 -7.47 5.26
N GLN A 63 14.36 -6.90 4.08
CA GLN A 63 13.32 -5.89 3.88
C GLN A 63 11.90 -6.41 4.20
N GLY A 64 11.66 -7.72 4.10
CA GLY A 64 10.38 -8.32 4.47
C GLY A 64 10.07 -8.21 5.96
N TRP A 65 11.08 -8.32 6.83
CA TRP A 65 10.93 -8.07 8.26
C TRP A 65 10.93 -6.58 8.59
N LEU A 66 11.79 -5.82 7.91
CA LEU A 66 11.88 -4.37 8.08
C LEU A 66 10.63 -3.65 7.58
N PHE A 67 9.82 -4.28 6.74
CA PHE A 67 8.53 -3.77 6.27
C PHE A 67 7.67 -3.23 7.41
N PHE A 68 7.51 -3.98 8.50
CA PHE A 68 6.61 -3.59 9.61
C PHE A 68 7.15 -2.40 10.44
N PRO A 69 8.42 -2.39 10.89
CA PRO A 69 9.01 -1.19 11.49
C PRO A 69 8.94 0.04 10.57
N LEU A 70 9.13 -0.13 9.26
CA LEU A 70 9.04 0.97 8.30
C LEU A 70 7.63 1.54 8.18
N LEU A 71 6.58 0.77 8.52
CA LEU A 71 5.21 1.31 8.55
C LEU A 71 5.04 2.45 9.56
N LEU A 72 5.88 2.54 10.60
CA LEU A 72 5.89 3.69 11.52
C LEU A 72 6.17 5.01 10.78
N LEU A 73 6.83 4.96 9.62
CA LEU A 73 7.15 6.12 8.79
C LEU A 73 6.12 6.36 7.68
N GLU A 74 5.19 5.42 7.45
CA GLU A 74 4.23 5.54 6.35
C GLU A 74 3.29 6.73 6.56
N GLY A 75 2.87 7.01 7.80
CA GLY A 75 2.08 8.19 8.13
C GLY A 75 2.76 9.49 7.69
N LEU A 76 4.07 9.59 7.92
CA LEU A 76 4.88 10.73 7.49
C LEU A 76 4.95 10.80 5.96
N ASN A 77 5.20 9.66 5.31
CA ASN A 77 5.27 9.55 3.85
C ASN A 77 3.96 10.02 3.18
N LEU A 78 2.81 9.65 3.73
CA LEU A 78 1.48 10.08 3.26
C LEU A 78 1.32 11.60 3.36
N HIS A 79 1.70 12.21 4.50
CA HIS A 79 1.65 13.65 4.67
C HIS A 79 2.61 14.39 3.73
N VAL A 80 3.87 13.96 3.66
CA VAL A 80 4.88 14.57 2.79
C VAL A 80 4.45 14.50 1.33
N SER A 81 3.95 13.35 0.87
CA SER A 81 3.47 13.18 -0.50
C SER A 81 2.26 14.08 -0.80
N GLY A 82 1.35 14.20 0.14
CA GLY A 82 0.21 15.12 0.05
C GLY A 82 0.65 16.58 -0.05
N VAL A 83 1.54 17.03 0.84
CA VAL A 83 2.10 18.40 0.87
C VAL A 83 2.85 18.71 -0.42
N LYS A 84 3.76 17.82 -0.86
CA LYS A 84 4.48 17.96 -2.13
C LYS A 84 3.54 18.11 -3.32
N THR A 85 2.38 17.43 -3.32
CA THR A 85 1.41 17.52 -4.41
C THR A 85 0.65 18.86 -4.42
N ILE A 86 0.15 19.30 -3.26
CA ILE A 86 -0.65 20.53 -3.14
C ILE A 86 0.15 21.82 -3.24
N PHE A 87 1.47 21.77 -3.03
CA PHE A 87 2.40 22.89 -3.27
C PHE A 87 3.24 22.72 -4.54
N GLY A 88 3.24 21.54 -5.15
CA GLY A 88 3.93 21.27 -6.41
C GLY A 88 3.11 21.63 -7.65
N ARG A 89 3.61 21.23 -8.82
CA ARG A 89 3.03 21.55 -10.14
C ARG A 89 1.91 20.61 -10.61
N ALA A 90 1.59 19.56 -9.84
CA ALA A 90 0.60 18.56 -10.23
C ALA A 90 -0.82 19.16 -10.37
N ALA A 91 -1.69 18.57 -11.20
CA ALA A 91 -3.08 19.03 -11.26
C ALA A 91 -3.84 18.63 -9.98
N VAL A 92 -4.46 19.60 -9.29
CA VAL A 92 -5.28 19.38 -8.08
C VAL A 92 -6.58 20.18 -8.22
N LYS A 93 -7.71 19.49 -8.38
CA LYS A 93 -9.01 20.08 -8.74
C LYS A 93 -9.49 21.16 -7.77
N ARG A 94 -9.25 20.98 -6.46
CA ARG A 94 -9.72 21.90 -5.39
C ARG A 94 -8.54 22.38 -4.54
N ARG A 95 -7.45 22.77 -5.20
CA ARG A 95 -6.17 23.11 -4.56
C ARG A 95 -6.29 24.09 -3.39
N PRO A 96 -6.99 25.24 -3.48
CA PRO A 96 -7.09 26.15 -2.34
C PRO A 96 -7.74 25.50 -1.10
N ILE A 97 -8.80 24.71 -1.29
CA ILE A 97 -9.50 24.02 -0.21
C ILE A 97 -8.59 22.95 0.41
N GLU A 98 -7.86 22.19 -0.41
CA GLU A 98 -6.91 21.20 0.10
C GLU A 98 -5.77 21.85 0.88
N ILE A 99 -5.22 22.98 0.42
CA ILE A 99 -4.19 23.74 1.13
C ILE A 99 -4.72 24.18 2.49
N VAL A 100 -5.91 24.80 2.55
CA VAL A 100 -6.51 25.24 3.82
C VAL A 100 -6.70 24.06 4.76
N PHE A 101 -7.32 22.97 4.32
CA PHE A 101 -7.64 21.84 5.20
C PHE A 101 -6.40 21.09 5.67
N VAL A 102 -5.43 20.85 4.79
CA VAL A 102 -4.17 20.19 5.16
C VAL A 102 -3.33 21.10 6.07
N THR A 103 -3.30 22.41 5.83
CA THR A 103 -2.58 23.35 6.71
C THR A 103 -3.22 23.44 8.08
N LEU A 104 -4.55 23.54 8.17
CA LEU A 104 -5.26 23.52 9.44
C LEU A 104 -5.03 22.20 10.18
N ARG A 105 -5.09 21.07 9.48
CA ARG A 105 -4.84 19.76 10.09
C ARG A 105 -3.40 19.59 10.54
N LEU A 106 -2.41 19.89 9.72
CA LEU A 106 -1.02 19.61 10.05
C LEU A 106 -0.41 20.71 10.92
N GLY A 107 -0.57 21.98 10.53
CA GLY A 107 -0.02 23.12 11.26
C GLY A 107 -0.85 23.47 12.51
N GLY A 108 -2.17 23.56 12.37
CA GLY A 108 -3.06 23.88 13.49
C GLY A 108 -3.04 22.82 14.58
N TYR A 109 -3.07 21.53 14.22
CA TYR A 109 -2.92 20.45 15.20
C TYR A 109 -1.57 20.48 15.89
N LEU A 110 -0.47 20.68 15.15
CA LEU A 110 0.87 20.79 15.73
C LEU A 110 0.94 21.97 16.72
N ALA A 111 0.42 23.14 16.35
CA ALA A 111 0.35 24.30 17.25
C ALA A 111 -0.44 23.99 18.52
N LEU A 112 -1.58 23.31 18.42
CA LEU A 112 -2.36 22.88 19.58
C LEU A 112 -1.57 21.92 20.48
N VAL A 113 -0.89 20.90 19.93
CA VAL A 113 -0.12 19.97 20.75
C VAL A 113 0.99 20.68 21.51
N PHE A 114 1.76 21.57 20.87
CA PHE A 114 2.83 22.33 21.53
C PHE A 114 2.31 23.43 22.46
N TRP A 115 1.06 23.85 22.31
CA TRP A 115 0.39 24.75 23.26
C TRP A 115 0.06 24.04 24.57
N PHE A 116 -0.42 22.79 24.50
CA PHE A 116 -0.88 22.04 25.68
C PHE A 116 0.19 21.19 26.36
N LEU A 117 1.25 20.79 25.65
CA LEU A 117 2.27 19.87 26.16
C LEU A 117 3.67 20.51 26.20
N PRO A 118 4.50 20.18 27.22
CA PRO A 118 5.91 20.51 27.20
C PRO A 118 6.60 19.99 25.93
N PRO A 119 7.63 20.66 25.39
CA PRO A 119 8.18 20.35 24.06
C PRO A 119 8.55 18.88 23.85
N LEU A 120 9.20 18.25 24.83
CA LEU A 120 9.60 16.84 24.71
C LEU A 120 8.38 15.89 24.70
N MET A 121 7.37 16.18 25.51
CA MET A 121 6.13 15.40 25.55
C MET A 121 5.33 15.58 24.25
N ALA A 122 5.29 16.81 23.70
CA ALA A 122 4.67 17.08 22.41
C ALA A 122 5.31 16.27 21.27
N VAL A 123 6.64 16.25 21.20
CA VAL A 123 7.39 15.46 20.21
C VAL A 123 7.10 13.97 20.38
N ALA A 124 7.17 13.44 21.61
CA ALA A 124 6.89 12.03 21.88
C ALA A 124 5.46 11.64 21.51
N PHE A 125 4.48 12.49 21.86
CA PHE A 125 3.08 12.30 21.52
C PHE A 125 2.87 12.23 20.00
N LEU A 126 3.42 13.19 19.25
CA LEU A 126 3.31 13.22 17.79
C LEU A 126 4.02 12.02 17.14
N ALA A 127 5.19 11.61 17.65
CA ALA A 127 5.92 10.46 17.14
C ALA A 127 5.11 9.16 17.30
N VAL A 128 4.53 8.93 18.48
CA VAL A 128 3.66 7.76 18.73
C VAL A 128 2.41 7.81 17.88
N GLN A 129 1.73 8.97 17.82
CA GLN A 129 0.51 9.14 17.04
C GLN A 129 0.76 8.92 15.54
N LEU A 130 1.83 9.48 14.99
CA LEU A 130 2.21 9.31 13.59
C LEU A 130 2.65 7.88 13.28
N GLY A 131 3.40 7.25 14.19
CA GLY A 131 3.83 5.87 14.09
C GLY A 131 2.65 4.90 14.06
N ILE A 132 1.73 5.02 15.01
CA ILE A 132 0.51 4.19 15.06
C ILE A 132 -0.37 4.42 13.83
N PHE A 133 -0.51 5.68 13.39
CA PHE A 133 -1.24 6.00 12.16
C PHE A 133 -0.61 5.30 10.94
N GLY A 134 0.71 5.36 10.79
CA GLY A 134 1.42 4.67 9.72
C GLY A 134 1.26 3.15 9.76
N VAL A 135 1.41 2.54 10.94
CA VAL A 135 1.17 1.09 11.15
C VAL A 135 -0.26 0.72 10.79
N TYR A 136 -1.26 1.47 11.25
CA TYR A 136 -2.66 1.21 10.93
C TYR A 136 -2.91 1.27 9.41
N MET A 137 -2.45 2.33 8.75
CA MET A 137 -2.61 2.48 7.30
C MET A 137 -1.94 1.33 6.55
N GLY A 138 -0.68 1.04 6.85
CA GLY A 138 0.05 -0.06 6.22
C GLY A 138 -0.57 -1.43 6.46
N ALA A 139 -1.02 -1.69 7.70
CA ALA A 139 -1.66 -2.95 8.10
C ALA A 139 -3.01 -3.18 7.43
N VAL A 140 -3.69 -2.13 6.96
CA VAL A 140 -4.97 -2.26 6.23
C VAL A 140 -4.76 -2.43 4.73
N PHE A 141 -3.87 -1.65 4.12
CA PHE A 141 -3.66 -1.69 2.66
C PHE A 141 -2.79 -2.85 2.21
N ALA A 142 -1.69 -3.13 2.90
CA ALA A 142 -0.68 -4.08 2.44
C ALA A 142 -1.16 -5.53 2.34
N PRO A 143 -1.92 -6.09 3.30
CA PRO A 143 -2.27 -7.51 3.29
C PRO A 143 -3.06 -7.95 2.07
N ASN A 144 -3.70 -7.01 1.38
CA ASN A 144 -4.67 -7.33 0.35
C ASN A 144 -4.07 -7.44 -1.06
N HIS A 145 -2.84 -6.98 -1.28
CA HIS A 145 -2.21 -7.02 -2.62
C HIS A 145 -0.68 -7.16 -2.60
N LYS A 146 0.01 -6.88 -1.48
CA LYS A 146 1.48 -6.99 -1.41
C LYS A 146 1.92 -8.45 -1.43
N GLY A 147 2.81 -8.82 -2.35
CA GLY A 147 3.22 -10.21 -2.55
C GLY A 147 2.16 -11.07 -3.25
N MET A 148 1.15 -10.46 -3.87
CA MET A 148 0.46 -11.07 -5.00
C MET A 148 1.36 -11.02 -6.25
N PRO A 149 1.06 -11.78 -7.33
CA PRO A 149 1.83 -11.74 -8.56
C PRO A 149 2.09 -10.32 -9.06
N ILE A 150 3.28 -10.09 -9.61
CA ILE A 150 3.64 -8.87 -10.34
C ILE A 150 3.84 -9.26 -11.80
N VAL A 151 3.32 -8.44 -12.70
CA VAL A 151 3.38 -8.68 -14.13
C VAL A 151 4.22 -7.64 -14.85
N ALA A 152 4.83 -8.07 -15.95
CA ALA A 152 5.71 -7.25 -16.76
C ALA A 152 5.01 -6.03 -17.36
N ARG A 153 5.82 -5.04 -17.72
CA ARG A 153 5.38 -3.76 -18.30
C ARG A 153 4.46 -3.92 -19.51
N ASP A 154 4.69 -4.95 -20.34
CA ASP A 154 3.98 -5.24 -21.58
C ASP A 154 2.89 -6.31 -21.45
N ALA A 155 2.68 -6.87 -20.25
CA ALA A 155 1.69 -7.91 -20.01
C ALA A 155 0.26 -7.45 -20.34
N LYS A 156 -0.40 -8.22 -21.21
CA LYS A 156 -1.80 -8.04 -21.60
C LYS A 156 -2.67 -9.02 -20.82
N LEU A 157 -3.49 -8.48 -19.92
CA LEU A 157 -4.46 -9.22 -19.12
C LEU A 157 -5.84 -8.59 -19.33
N ASP A 158 -6.86 -9.44 -19.42
CA ASP A 158 -8.25 -8.99 -19.35
C ASP A 158 -8.55 -8.37 -17.97
N PHE A 159 -9.61 -7.57 -17.91
CA PHE A 159 -9.97 -6.83 -16.71
C PHE A 159 -10.18 -7.75 -15.50
N LEU A 160 -10.92 -8.85 -15.66
CA LEU A 160 -11.24 -9.76 -14.56
C LEU A 160 -9.97 -10.39 -13.98
N ARG A 161 -9.14 -11.03 -14.82
CA ARG A 161 -7.90 -11.67 -14.37
C ARG A 161 -6.95 -10.67 -13.74
N ARG A 162 -6.84 -9.46 -14.29
CA ARG A 162 -6.02 -8.39 -13.71
C ARG A 162 -6.49 -8.00 -12.31
N GLN A 163 -7.79 -7.77 -12.13
CA GLN A 163 -8.28 -7.33 -10.83
C GLN A 163 -8.22 -8.47 -9.81
N VAL A 164 -8.61 -9.70 -10.18
CA VAL A 164 -8.72 -10.84 -9.25
C VAL A 164 -7.36 -11.44 -8.90
N LEU A 165 -6.47 -11.65 -9.87
CA LEU A 165 -5.20 -12.36 -9.62
C LEU A 165 -4.15 -11.47 -8.92
N MET A 166 -4.31 -10.15 -8.97
CA MET A 166 -3.40 -9.19 -8.32
C MET A 166 -3.87 -8.78 -6.92
N SER A 167 -5.03 -9.27 -6.49
CA SER A 167 -5.60 -9.01 -5.17
C SER A 167 -5.85 -10.30 -4.41
N ARG A 168 -6.03 -10.18 -3.11
CA ARG A 168 -6.56 -11.24 -2.25
C ARG A 168 -7.44 -10.65 -1.18
N ASN A 169 -8.33 -11.49 -0.68
CA ASN A 169 -9.19 -11.14 0.42
C ASN A 169 -8.65 -11.66 1.76
N ILE A 170 -8.98 -10.94 2.81
CA ILE A 170 -8.65 -11.30 4.18
C ILE A 170 -9.90 -11.79 4.90
N SER A 171 -9.89 -13.06 5.30
CA SER A 171 -10.96 -13.68 6.06
C SER A 171 -10.99 -13.15 7.51
N GLY A 172 -12.13 -13.31 8.18
CA GLY A 172 -12.36 -12.78 9.54
C GLY A 172 -13.72 -12.11 9.75
N GLY A 173 -14.70 -12.39 8.88
CA GLY A 173 -16.08 -12.02 9.14
C GLY A 173 -16.34 -10.51 9.06
N ARG A 174 -17.40 -10.07 9.76
CA ARG A 174 -17.80 -8.67 9.85
C ARG A 174 -16.79 -7.82 10.62
N VAL A 175 -16.14 -8.41 11.62
CA VAL A 175 -15.12 -7.73 12.45
C VAL A 175 -13.94 -7.30 11.59
N MET A 176 -13.38 -8.20 10.78
CA MET A 176 -12.28 -7.86 9.87
C MET A 176 -12.68 -6.77 8.87
N SER A 177 -13.87 -6.88 8.28
CA SER A 177 -14.37 -5.86 7.36
C SER A 177 -14.59 -4.50 8.04
N PHE A 178 -15.03 -4.47 9.30
CA PHE A 178 -15.15 -3.23 10.04
C PHE A 178 -13.78 -2.59 10.32
N LEU A 179 -12.82 -3.36 10.87
CA LEU A 179 -11.48 -2.89 11.21
C LEU A 179 -10.70 -2.35 10.00
N THR A 180 -10.94 -2.93 8.82
CA THR A 180 -10.29 -2.56 7.56
C THR A 180 -11.10 -1.58 6.70
N GLY A 181 -12.27 -1.12 7.15
CA GLY A 181 -13.14 -0.26 6.35
C GLY A 181 -13.68 -0.93 5.06
N GLY A 182 -13.72 -2.26 5.04
CA GLY A 182 -14.13 -3.08 3.91
C GLY A 182 -12.99 -3.53 3.00
N LEU A 183 -11.77 -3.04 3.22
CA LEU A 183 -10.61 -3.39 2.40
C LEU A 183 -10.16 -4.84 2.56
N SER A 184 -10.70 -5.58 3.55
CA SER A 184 -10.58 -7.04 3.59
C SER A 184 -11.17 -7.75 2.35
N LEU A 185 -12.01 -7.06 1.57
CA LEU A 185 -12.65 -7.53 0.34
C LEU A 185 -12.06 -6.81 -0.89
N GLN A 186 -10.74 -6.89 -1.03
CA GLN A 186 -9.98 -6.20 -2.06
C GLN A 186 -10.36 -6.62 -3.47
N THR A 187 -10.63 -7.91 -3.71
CA THR A 187 -11.02 -8.40 -5.03
C THR A 187 -12.31 -7.72 -5.50
N GLU A 188 -13.32 -7.66 -4.64
CA GLU A 188 -14.58 -6.97 -4.94
C GLU A 188 -14.38 -5.46 -5.06
N HIS A 189 -13.54 -4.87 -4.20
CA HIS A 189 -13.19 -3.46 -4.28
C HIS A 189 -12.54 -3.10 -5.62
N HIS A 190 -11.67 -3.95 -6.15
CA HIS A 190 -11.01 -3.75 -7.44
C HIS A 190 -11.96 -3.93 -8.63
N LEU A 191 -12.88 -4.90 -8.55
CA LEU A 191 -13.89 -5.11 -9.58
C LEU A 191 -14.95 -4.00 -9.59
N PHE A 192 -15.29 -3.47 -8.41
CA PHE A 192 -16.36 -2.49 -8.22
C PHE A 192 -15.91 -1.32 -7.32
N PRO A 193 -14.95 -0.48 -7.76
CA PRO A 193 -14.34 0.55 -6.90
C PRO A 193 -15.30 1.67 -6.48
N SER A 194 -16.42 1.83 -7.18
CA SER A 194 -17.47 2.79 -6.81
C SER A 194 -18.53 2.21 -5.86
N MET A 195 -18.45 0.92 -5.54
CA MET A 195 -19.40 0.26 -4.64
C MET A 195 -19.12 0.65 -3.19
N PRO A 196 -20.14 1.01 -2.39
CA PRO A 196 -19.97 1.24 -0.97
C PRO A 196 -19.44 -0.02 -0.25
N SER A 197 -18.45 0.13 0.63
CA SER A 197 -17.82 -0.98 1.37
C SER A 197 -18.80 -1.98 2.01
N PRO A 198 -19.94 -1.56 2.61
CA PRO A 198 -20.91 -2.51 3.18
C PRO A 198 -21.53 -3.48 2.16
N ASN A 199 -21.56 -3.12 0.87
CA ASN A 199 -22.13 -3.94 -0.19
C ASN A 199 -21.14 -4.94 -0.78
N LEU A 200 -19.82 -4.74 -0.61
CA LEU A 200 -18.79 -5.66 -1.10
C LEU A 200 -19.02 -7.09 -0.59
N ARG A 201 -19.47 -7.23 0.66
CA ARG A 201 -19.76 -8.56 1.23
C ARG A 201 -20.95 -9.25 0.57
N LYS A 202 -21.92 -8.48 0.09
CA LYS A 202 -23.13 -9.01 -0.56
C LYS A 202 -22.81 -9.59 -1.93
N ILE A 203 -21.86 -8.99 -2.65
CA ILE A 203 -21.46 -9.44 -3.99
C ILE A 203 -20.34 -10.50 -3.98
N GLN A 204 -19.59 -10.64 -2.89
CA GLN A 204 -18.51 -11.61 -2.78
C GLN A 204 -18.92 -13.04 -3.21
N PRO A 205 -20.07 -13.61 -2.79
CA PRO A 205 -20.45 -14.97 -3.21
C PRO A 205 -20.63 -15.08 -4.73
N MET A 206 -21.21 -14.05 -5.36
CA MET A 206 -21.39 -13.98 -6.82
C MET A 206 -20.04 -13.87 -7.54
N VAL A 207 -19.12 -13.06 -7.03
CA VAL A 207 -17.76 -12.94 -7.58
C VAL A 207 -17.01 -14.27 -7.47
N LYS A 208 -17.09 -14.95 -6.33
CA LYS A 208 -16.47 -16.28 -6.13
C LYS A 208 -17.03 -17.30 -7.11
N GLN A 209 -18.35 -17.36 -7.26
CA GLN A 209 -19.01 -18.26 -8.21
C GLN A 209 -18.56 -17.97 -9.63
N PHE A 210 -18.58 -16.71 -10.06
CA PHE A 210 -18.15 -16.29 -11.39
C PHE A 210 -16.67 -16.65 -11.65
N CYS A 211 -15.78 -16.42 -10.67
CA CYS A 211 -14.38 -16.83 -10.78
C CYS A 211 -14.23 -18.34 -10.95
N ALA A 212 -15.01 -19.15 -10.23
CA ALA A 212 -15.00 -20.61 -10.35
C ALA A 212 -15.47 -21.09 -11.73
N GLU A 213 -16.58 -20.53 -12.24
CA GLU A 213 -17.11 -20.83 -13.57
C GLU A 213 -16.10 -20.51 -14.68
N HIS A 214 -15.35 -19.41 -14.53
CA HIS A 214 -14.34 -18.96 -15.49
C HIS A 214 -12.91 -19.48 -15.22
N ARG A 215 -12.74 -20.39 -14.24
CA ARG A 215 -11.46 -20.96 -13.82
C ARG A 215 -10.40 -19.89 -13.49
N VAL A 216 -10.82 -18.81 -12.85
CA VAL A 216 -9.95 -17.76 -12.31
C VAL A 216 -9.72 -18.05 -10.83
N HIS A 217 -8.45 -18.13 -10.43
CA HIS A 217 -8.11 -18.41 -9.04
C HIS A 217 -8.46 -17.20 -8.16
N TYR A 218 -9.44 -17.39 -7.27
CA TYR A 218 -9.83 -16.40 -6.27
C TYR A 218 -9.06 -16.66 -4.97
N THR A 219 -8.22 -15.73 -4.55
CA THR A 219 -7.37 -15.90 -3.36
C THR A 219 -8.01 -15.29 -2.11
N GLU A 220 -8.15 -16.10 -1.06
CA GLU A 220 -8.56 -15.66 0.29
C GLU A 220 -7.65 -16.28 1.35
N THR A 221 -7.19 -15.48 2.30
CA THR A 221 -6.26 -15.89 3.36
C THR A 221 -6.64 -15.28 4.70
N THR A 222 -6.12 -15.80 5.82
CA THR A 222 -6.17 -15.06 7.09
C THR A 222 -5.17 -13.90 7.10
N LEU A 223 -5.35 -12.94 8.01
CA LEU A 223 -4.43 -11.80 8.15
C LEU A 223 -2.98 -12.26 8.42
N PHE A 224 -2.79 -13.22 9.33
CA PHE A 224 -1.47 -13.77 9.65
C PHE A 224 -0.82 -14.48 8.47
N GLN A 225 -1.60 -15.25 7.71
CA GLN A 225 -1.10 -15.89 6.48
C GLN A 225 -0.65 -14.84 5.48
N SER A 226 -1.42 -13.78 5.28
CA SER A 226 -1.07 -12.69 4.39
C SER A 226 0.23 -11.99 4.80
N TYR A 227 0.41 -11.68 6.09
CA TYR A 227 1.69 -11.13 6.57
C TYR A 227 2.87 -12.08 6.34
N GLY A 228 2.68 -13.39 6.56
CA GLY A 228 3.69 -14.38 6.22
C GLY A 228 4.04 -14.39 4.73
N ILE A 229 3.04 -14.21 3.85
CA ILE A 229 3.26 -14.07 2.40
C ILE A 229 4.07 -12.81 2.10
N VAL A 230 3.71 -11.66 2.67
CA VAL A 230 4.42 -10.38 2.48
C VAL A 230 5.89 -10.52 2.88
N ILE A 231 6.18 -11.04 4.08
CA ILE A 231 7.56 -11.20 4.58
C ILE A 231 8.35 -12.10 3.64
N ARG A 232 7.83 -13.29 3.31
CA ARG A 232 8.51 -14.25 2.43
C ARG A 232 8.76 -13.67 1.05
N TYR A 233 7.77 -12.99 0.47
CA TYR A 233 7.88 -12.39 -0.85
C TYR A 233 8.96 -11.30 -0.88
N LEU A 234 8.89 -10.35 0.04
CA LEU A 234 9.83 -9.22 0.11
C LEU A 234 11.26 -9.66 0.39
N ASN A 235 11.47 -10.67 1.27
CA ASN A 235 12.79 -11.25 1.48
C ASN A 235 13.30 -11.97 0.22
N ARG A 236 12.45 -12.71 -0.50
CA ARG A 236 12.82 -13.37 -1.75
C ARG A 236 13.26 -12.36 -2.82
N VAL A 237 12.44 -11.33 -3.05
CA VAL A 237 12.77 -10.27 -4.02
C VAL A 237 14.06 -9.56 -3.61
N GLY A 238 14.22 -9.26 -2.32
CA GLY A 238 15.42 -8.63 -1.79
C GLY A 238 16.70 -9.45 -1.96
N LEU A 239 16.63 -10.77 -1.78
CA LEU A 239 17.75 -11.66 -2.05
C LEU A 239 18.07 -11.71 -3.54
N ALA A 240 17.07 -11.85 -4.40
CA ALA A 240 17.26 -11.85 -5.85
C ALA A 240 17.74 -10.50 -6.41
N ALA A 241 17.47 -9.38 -5.73
CA ALA A 241 18.02 -8.06 -6.09
C ALA A 241 19.52 -7.91 -5.79
N ARG A 242 20.12 -8.84 -5.03
CA ARG A 242 21.53 -8.81 -4.65
C ARG A 242 22.43 -9.37 -5.75
N ASP A 243 21.97 -10.39 -6.46
CA ASP A 243 22.79 -11.09 -7.44
C ASP A 243 22.09 -11.10 -8.82
N PRO A 244 22.48 -10.20 -9.74
CA PRO A 244 21.94 -10.20 -11.09
C PRO A 244 22.31 -11.45 -11.91
N PHE A 245 23.16 -12.33 -11.37
CA PHE A 245 23.57 -13.61 -11.97
C PHE A 245 22.99 -14.84 -11.26
N ASP A 246 22.22 -14.67 -10.18
CA ASP A 246 21.55 -15.81 -9.53
C ASP A 246 20.42 -16.31 -10.43
N CYS A 247 20.63 -17.49 -11.02
CA CYS A 247 19.62 -18.19 -11.80
C CYS A 247 18.47 -18.64 -10.89
N PRO A 248 17.22 -18.18 -11.11
CA PRO A 248 16.07 -18.54 -10.27
C PRO A 248 15.86 -20.06 -10.17
N LEU A 249 16.21 -20.81 -11.22
CA LEU A 249 16.11 -22.27 -11.27
C LEU A 249 17.08 -22.96 -10.28
N ALA A 250 18.28 -22.42 -10.11
CA ALA A 250 19.28 -22.97 -9.19
C ALA A 250 18.89 -22.77 -7.71
N SER A 251 18.16 -21.70 -7.41
CA SER A 251 17.68 -21.39 -6.06
C SER A 251 16.50 -22.26 -5.60
N GLN A 252 15.78 -22.90 -6.52
CA GLN A 252 14.66 -23.80 -6.22
C GLN A 252 15.11 -25.26 -6.00
N LEU A 253 16.37 -25.58 -6.30
CA LEU A 253 16.96 -26.92 -6.18
C LEU A 253 17.90 -27.06 -4.97
N ARG A 254 17.96 -26.05 -4.09
CA ARG A 254 18.74 -26.05 -2.84
C ARG A 254 17.84 -26.07 -1.62
#